data_AF-A0A7C5CQK9-F1
#
_entry.id   AF-A0A7C5CQK9-F1
#
_cell.length_a   1.000
_cell.length_b   1.000
_cell.length_c   1.000
_cell.angle_alpha   90.00
_cell.angle_beta   90.00
_cell.angle_gamma   90.00
#
_symmetry.space_group_name_H-M   'P 1'
#
loop_
_entity.id
_entity.type
_entity.pdbx_description
1 polymer ?
#
loop_
_entity_poly.entity_id
_entity_poly.type
_entity_poly.pdbx_seq_one_letter_code
_entity_poly.pdbx_strand_id
1 'polypeptide(L)' 'RNNLSRQVTEEVKRFFPDKVFSTVIPRNVRLSEAPSFGKPIILYDINSKGCASYMDLAREMIKRRSMVA' A
#
# COMPACT_ATOMS: atom_id res chain seq x y z
N ARG A 1 15.84 -2.65 7.49
CA ARG A 1 15.18 -1.38 7.06
C ARG A 1 15.93 -0.24 7.73
N ASN A 2 16.31 0.81 6.99
CA ASN A 2 17.10 1.92 7.53
C ASN A 2 16.26 2.72 8.55
N ASN A 3 16.87 3.16 9.66
CA ASN A 3 16.19 3.88 10.75
C ASN A 3 15.52 5.18 10.24
N LEU A 4 16.16 5.83 9.25
CA LEU A 4 15.66 7.04 8.61
C LEU A 4 14.29 6.85 7.93
N SER A 5 14.08 5.74 7.21
CA SER A 5 12.80 5.50 6.53
C SER A 5 11.63 5.38 7.52
N ARG A 6 11.90 4.86 8.72
CA ARG A 6 10.91 4.79 9.80
C ARG A 6 10.59 6.17 10.35
N GLN A 7 11.61 6.98 10.62
CA GLN A 7 11.44 8.36 11.12
C GLN A 7 10.62 9.21 10.14
N VAL A 8 10.96 9.17 8.85
CA VAL A 8 10.21 9.88 7.80
C VAL A 8 8.75 9.44 7.75
N THR A 9 8.48 8.14 7.86
CA THR A 9 7.10 7.62 7.85
C THR A 9 6.29 8.11 9.04
N GLU A 10 6.88 8.12 10.24
CA GLU A 10 6.20 8.62 11.45
C GLU A 10 5.94 10.12 11.38
N GLU A 11 6.89 10.89 10.84
CA GLU A 11 6.73 12.34 10.66
C GLU A 11 5.61 12.66 9.67
N VAL A 12 5.58 11.98 8.51
CA VAL A 12 4.51 12.14 7.51
C VAL A 12 3.13 11.82 8.11
N LYS A 13 3.02 10.75 8.90
CA LYS A 13 1.77 10.41 9.58
C LYS A 13 1.34 11.47 10.60
N ARG A 14 2.30 12.05 11.32
CA ARG A 14 2.04 13.10 12.32
C ARG A 14 1.57 14.41 11.67
N PHE A 15 2.17 14.81 10.55
CA PHE A 15 1.82 16.05 9.86
C PHE A 15 0.56 15.92 8.99
N PHE A 16 0.24 14.73 8.49
CA PHE A 16 -0.88 14.49 7.58
C PHE A 16 -1.79 13.34 8.04
N PRO A 17 -2.37 13.39 9.25
CA PRO A 17 -3.08 12.26 9.85
C PRO A 17 -4.24 11.73 8.98
N ASP A 18 -5.03 12.62 8.38
CA ASP A 18 -6.22 12.23 7.61
C ASP A 18 -5.92 11.95 6.13
N LYS A 19 -4.75 12.38 5.64
CA LYS A 19 -4.35 12.22 4.23
C LYS A 19 -3.51 10.97 3.99
N VAL A 20 -3.03 10.31 5.05
CA VAL A 20 -2.16 9.14 4.98
C VAL A 20 -2.97 7.89 5.30
N PHE A 21 -2.86 6.87 4.44
CA PHE A 21 -3.43 5.55 4.69
C PHE A 21 -2.62 4.80 5.75
N SER A 22 -3.30 3.99 6.56
CA SER A 22 -2.67 3.13 7.56
C SER A 22 -2.00 1.91 6.91
N THR A 23 -2.54 1.45 5.78
CA THR A 23 -2.00 0.33 5.01
C THR A 23 -0.64 0.69 4.41
N VAL A 24 0.38 -0.13 4.71
CA VAL A 24 1.73 0.04 4.19
C VAL A 24 1.96 -0.96 3.05
N ILE A 25 2.40 -0.46 1.89
CA ILE A 25 2.82 -1.30 0.77
C ILE A 25 4.32 -1.61 0.92
N PRO A 26 4.73 -2.86 1.25
CA PRO A 26 6.13 -3.20 1.38
C PRO A 26 6.79 -3.38 0.01
N ARG A 27 8.12 -3.24 -0.04
CA ARG A 27 8.90 -3.66 -1.22
C ARG A 27 8.68 -5.15 -1.45
N ASN A 28 8.23 -5.51 -2.65
CA ASN A 28 7.92 -6.89 -3.01
C ASN A 28 8.35 -7.13 -4.46
N VAL A 29 9.08 -8.22 -4.70
CA VAL A 29 9.65 -8.54 -6.02
C VAL A 29 8.56 -8.77 -7.05
N ARG A 30 7.54 -9.58 -6.73
CA ARG A 30 6.41 -9.86 -7.64
C ARG A 30 5.65 -8.60 -8.03
N LEU A 31 5.44 -7.69 -7.08
CA LEU A 31 4.82 -6.39 -7.32
C LEU A 31 5.67 -5.52 -8.26
N SER A 32 6.99 -5.55 -8.14
CA SER A 32 7.90 -4.83 -9.04
C SER A 32 8.02 -5.47 -10.43
N GLU A 33 7.83 -6.78 -10.55
CA GLU A 33 7.86 -7.52 -11.82
C GLU A 33 6.58 -7.35 -12.63
N ALA A 34 5.41 -7.27 -11.98
CA ALA A 34 4.10 -7.24 -12.62
C ALA A 34 3.98 -6.21 -13.79
N PRO A 35 4.50 -4.97 -13.67
CA PRO A 35 4.51 -4.00 -14.78
C PRO A 35 5.25 -4.49 -16.03
N SER A 36 6.37 -5.21 -15.87
CA SER A 36 7.15 -5.76 -17.00
C SER A 36 6.38 -6.82 -17.79
N PHE A 37 5.42 -7.48 -17.15
CA PHE A 37 4.51 -8.44 -17.80
C PHE A 37 3.22 -7.80 -18.30
N GLY A 38 3.05 -6.48 -18.16
CA GLY A 38 1.85 -5.76 -18.57
C GLY A 38 0.59 -6.18 -17.78
N LYS A 39 0.77 -6.78 -16.59
CA LYS A 39 -0.33 -7.28 -15.77
C LYS A 39 -0.41 -6.52 -14.44
N PRO A 40 -1.62 -6.15 -13.98
CA PRO A 40 -1.82 -5.75 -12.59
C PRO A 40 -1.39 -6.85 -11.62
N ILE A 41 -0.95 -6.49 -10.41
CA ILE A 41 -0.45 -7.47 -9.42
C ILE A 41 -1.46 -8.57 -9.09
N ILE A 42 -2.77 -8.26 -9.09
CA ILE A 42 -3.83 -9.23 -8.85
C ILE A 42 -3.93 -10.30 -9.95
N LEU A 43 -3.60 -9.94 -11.20
CA LEU A 43 -3.58 -10.86 -12.34
C LEU A 43 -2.22 -11.51 -12.55
N TYR A 44 -1.15 -10.92 -12.03
CA TYR A 44 0.20 -11.47 -12.10
C TYR A 44 0.44 -12.53 -11.02
N ASP A 45 0.17 -12.19 -9.75
CA ASP A 45 0.32 -13.10 -8.62
C ASP A 45 -0.59 -12.70 -7.45
N ILE A 46 -1.78 -13.32 -7.41
CA ILE A 46 -2.80 -13.10 -6.39
C ILE A 46 -2.36 -13.51 -4.97
N ASN A 47 -1.44 -14.48 -4.87
CA ASN A 47 -0.96 -14.99 -3.59
C ASN A 47 0.25 -14.18 -3.06
N SER A 48 0.74 -13.22 -3.84
CA SER A 48 1.85 -12.37 -3.42
C SER A 48 1.46 -11.46 -2.25
N LYS A 49 2.45 -11.20 -1.37
CA LYS A 49 2.30 -10.20 -0.30
C LYS A 49 1.99 -8.81 -0.85
N GLY A 50 2.49 -8.48 -2.05
CA GLY A 50 2.18 -7.22 -2.73
C GLY A 50 0.71 -7.10 -3.10
N CYS A 51 0.11 -8.15 -3.65
CA CYS A 51 -1.32 -8.21 -3.93
C CYS A 51 -2.14 -8.03 -2.64
N ALA A 52 -1.80 -8.78 -1.59
CA ALA A 52 -2.49 -8.69 -0.30
C ALA A 52 -2.50 -7.26 0.27
N SER A 53 -1.34 -6.58 0.28
CA SER A 53 -1.26 -5.19 0.76
C SER A 53 -2.08 -4.20 -0.07
N TYR A 54 -2.17 -4.38 -1.39
CA TYR A 54 -3.03 -3.55 -2.23
C TYR A 54 -4.52 -3.82 -2.00
N MET A 55 -4.90 -5.07 -1.72
CA MET A 55 -6.28 -5.41 -1.36
C MET A 55 -6.68 -4.79 -0.02
N ASP A 56 -5.77 -4.79 0.96
CA ASP A 56 -5.99 -4.11 2.24
C ASP A 56 -6.17 -2.60 2.05
N LEU A 57 -5.33 -1.98 1.21
CA LEU A 57 -5.42 -0.56 0.88
C LEU A 57 -6.75 -0.24 0.20
N ALA A 58 -7.19 -1.07 -0.75
CA ALA A 58 -8.47 -0.89 -1.42
C ALA A 58 -9.64 -0.94 -0.44
N ARG A 59 -9.63 -1.89 0.52
CA ARG A 59 -10.63 -1.96 1.59
C ARG A 59 -10.62 -0.71 2.47
N GLU A 60 -9.43 -0.26 2.86
CA GLU A 60 -9.27 0.96 3.66
C GLU A 60 -9.82 2.20 2.91
N MET A 61 -9.51 2.33 1.62
CA MET A 61 -10.00 3.43 0.78
C MET A 61 -11.53 3.44 0.67
N ILE A 62 -12.15 2.28 0.45
CA ILE A 62 -13.62 2.16 0.39
C ILE A 62 -14.23 2.56 1.74
N LYS A 63 -13.67 2.06 2.86
CA LYS A 63 -14.14 2.37 4.21
C LYS A 63 -14.04 3.87 4.52
N ARG A 64 -12.92 4.52 4.16
CA ARG A 64 -12.76 5.97 4.35
C ARG A 64 -13.75 6.76 3.50
N ARG A 65 -13.98 6.34 2.26
CA ARG A 65 -14.96 7.00 1.37
C ARG A 65 -16.40 6.84 1.87
N SER A 66 -16.77 5.67 2.39
CA SER A 66 -18.13 5.42 2.91
C SER A 66 -18.44 6.14 4.22
N MET A 67 -17.43 6.58 4.97
CA MET A 67 -17.61 7.40 6.17
C MET A 67 -17.82 8.89 5.85
N VAL A 68 -17.59 9.31 4.60
CA VAL A 68 -17.70 10.71 4.13
C VAL A 68 -18.97 10.92 3.28
N ALA A 69 -19.80 9.88 3.13
CA ALA A 69 -21.12 9.94 2.50
C ALA A 69 -22.22 9.91 3.56
#